data_AF-A0A4S8KX48-F1
#
_entry.id   AF-A0A4S8KX48-F1
#
_cell.length_a   1.000
_cell.length_b   1.000
_cell.length_c   1.000
_cell.angle_alpha   90.00
_cell.angle_beta   90.00
_cell.angle_gamma   90.00
#
_symmetry.space_group_name_H-M   'P 1'
#
loop_
_entity.id
_entity.type
_entity.pdbx_description
1 polymer ?
#
loop_
_entity_poly.entity_id
_entity_poly.type
_entity_poly.pdbx_seq_one_letter_code
_entity_poly.pdbx_strand_id
1 'polypeptide(L)'
;GCEHHYRKSVHKVSRAQGILSKDSQTAFKRLAMDLCTVKTEAEFTATVEEIQDKFPQLFPWLNWWLEPEHARMIFDSQRTMSAETLASLPCTTNAEESMHNTLYHIA
;
A
#
# COMPACT_ATOMS: atom_id res chain seq x y z
N GLY A 1 -7.90 7.20 0.31
CA GLY A 1 -8.03 7.40 -1.15
C GLY A 1 -8.86 6.28 -1.77
N CYS A 2 -9.32 6.39 -3.02
CA CYS A 2 -10.07 5.32 -3.72
C CYS A 2 -9.19 4.59 -4.75
N GLU A 3 -9.68 3.47 -5.32
CA GLU A 3 -8.95 2.68 -6.33
C GLU A 3 -8.40 3.54 -7.48
N HIS A 4 -9.20 4.52 -7.96
CA HIS A 4 -8.75 5.44 -9.00
C HIS A 4 -7.52 6.26 -8.58
N HIS A 5 -7.50 6.77 -7.35
CA HIS A 5 -6.35 7.52 -6.82
C HIS A 5 -5.13 6.63 -6.61
N TYR A 6 -5.34 5.37 -6.18
CA TYR A 6 -4.28 4.39 -6.07
C TYR A 6 -3.62 4.12 -7.44
N ARG A 7 -4.41 3.78 -8.47
CA ARG A 7 -3.90 3.53 -9.83
C ARG A 7 -3.15 4.73 -10.40
N LYS A 8 -3.69 5.94 -10.20
CA LYS A 8 -3.02 7.18 -10.62
C LYS A 8 -1.68 7.37 -9.89
N SER A 9 -1.63 7.06 -8.60
CA SER A 9 -0.41 7.11 -7.79
C SER A 9 0.63 6.10 -8.27
N VAL A 10 0.24 4.87 -8.60
CA VAL A 10 1.10 3.84 -9.22
C VAL A 10 1.76 4.38 -10.49
N HIS A 11 0.98 5.00 -11.38
CA HIS A 11 1.53 5.60 -12.60
C HIS A 11 2.48 6.76 -12.35
N LYS A 12 2.24 7.56 -11.30
CA LYS A 12 3.09 8.68 -10.94
C LYS A 12 4.42 8.20 -10.35
N VAL A 13 4.38 7.33 -9.35
CA VAL A 13 5.58 6.85 -8.65
C VAL A 13 6.44 5.98 -9.55
N SER A 14 5.84 5.16 -10.42
CA SER A 14 6.59 4.38 -11.41
C SER A 14 7.33 5.24 -12.43
N ARG A 15 6.90 6.49 -12.67
CA ARG A 15 7.56 7.42 -13.61
C ARG A 15 8.49 8.41 -12.91
N ALA A 16 8.56 8.38 -11.58
CA ALA A 16 9.42 9.26 -10.81
C ALA A 16 10.89 9.02 -11.24
N GLN A 17 11.49 10.07 -11.82
CA GLN A 17 12.81 9.99 -12.42
C GLN A 17 13.85 9.60 -11.37
N GLY A 18 14.72 8.65 -11.72
CA GLY A 18 15.81 8.19 -10.84
C GLY A 18 15.44 7.14 -9.80
N ILE A 19 14.15 6.74 -9.67
CA ILE A 19 13.72 5.75 -8.67
C ILE A 19 13.75 4.31 -9.24
N LEU A 20 13.34 4.14 -10.50
CA LEU A 20 13.22 2.83 -11.15
C LEU A 20 13.75 2.84 -12.59
N SER A 21 14.50 1.79 -12.96
CA SER A 21 14.84 1.46 -14.35
C SER A 21 13.59 1.13 -15.16
N LYS A 22 13.60 1.33 -16.49
CA LYS A 22 12.43 1.10 -17.37
C LYS A 22 11.79 -0.29 -17.21
N ASP A 23 12.62 -1.32 -17.05
CA ASP A 23 12.17 -2.69 -16.78
C ASP A 23 11.44 -2.79 -15.43
N SER A 24 12.07 -2.29 -14.37
CA SER A 24 11.54 -2.18 -13.02
C SER A 24 10.22 -1.40 -12.95
N GLN A 25 10.03 -0.36 -13.80
CA GLN A 25 8.77 0.38 -13.87
C GLN A 25 7.60 -0.49 -14.35
N THR A 26 7.86 -1.38 -15.31
CA THR A 26 6.85 -2.29 -15.85
C THR A 26 6.52 -3.37 -14.84
N ALA A 27 7.54 -3.97 -14.23
CA ALA A 27 7.37 -4.98 -13.18
C ALA A 27 6.60 -4.42 -11.97
N PHE A 28 7.01 -3.26 -11.47
CA PHE A 28 6.33 -2.59 -10.35
C PHE A 28 4.87 -2.27 -10.67
N LYS A 29 4.57 -1.70 -11.85
CA LYS A 29 3.17 -1.41 -12.22
C LYS A 29 2.32 -2.65 -12.23
N ARG A 30 2.84 -3.76 -12.76
CA ARG A 30 2.11 -5.03 -12.81
C ARG A 30 1.76 -5.49 -11.40
N LEU A 31 2.76 -5.61 -10.53
CA LEU A 31 2.55 -6.06 -9.15
C LEU A 31 1.63 -5.12 -8.37
N ALA A 32 1.84 -3.81 -8.48
CA ALA A 32 1.00 -2.83 -7.82
C ALA A 32 -0.45 -2.85 -8.33
N MET A 33 -0.69 -3.16 -9.60
CA MET A 33 -2.05 -3.33 -10.14
C MET A 33 -2.66 -4.66 -9.73
N ASP A 34 -1.86 -5.72 -9.59
CA ASP A 34 -2.31 -7.03 -9.12
C ASP A 34 -2.84 -6.96 -7.69
N LEU A 35 -2.31 -6.08 -6.83
CA LEU A 35 -2.88 -5.81 -5.49
C LEU A 35 -4.38 -5.43 -5.51
N CYS A 36 -4.87 -4.81 -6.59
CA CYS A 36 -6.30 -4.47 -6.73
C CYS A 36 -7.15 -5.63 -7.27
N THR A 37 -6.54 -6.67 -7.84
CA THR A 37 -7.26 -7.76 -8.53
C THR A 37 -7.18 -9.09 -7.77
N VAL A 38 -6.19 -9.26 -6.89
CA VAL A 38 -6.09 -10.42 -6.01
C VAL A 38 -7.33 -10.53 -5.13
N LYS A 39 -7.81 -11.76 -4.98
CA LYS A 39 -9.04 -12.07 -4.24
C LYS A 39 -8.80 -12.59 -2.84
N THR A 40 -7.60 -13.08 -2.57
CA THR A 40 -7.26 -13.74 -1.31
C THR A 40 -6.20 -12.93 -0.57
N GLU A 41 -6.24 -13.03 0.75
CA GLU A 41 -5.28 -12.37 1.65
C GLU A 41 -3.87 -12.91 1.47
N ALA A 42 -3.73 -14.22 1.21
CA ALA A 42 -2.44 -14.86 0.98
C ALA A 42 -1.74 -14.30 -0.27
N GLU A 43 -2.48 -14.17 -1.38
CA GLU A 43 -1.94 -13.62 -2.63
C GLU A 43 -1.62 -12.13 -2.48
N PHE A 44 -2.45 -11.40 -1.73
CA PHE A 44 -2.19 -9.99 -1.41
C PHE A 44 -0.89 -9.83 -0.63
N THR A 45 -0.73 -10.61 0.45
CA THR A 45 0.45 -10.57 1.32
C THR A 45 1.71 -10.93 0.53
N ALA A 46 1.68 -12.02 -0.24
CA ALA A 46 2.80 -12.44 -1.07
C ALA A 46 3.17 -11.36 -2.12
N THR A 47 2.18 -10.70 -2.72
CA THR A 47 2.42 -9.61 -3.68
C THR A 47 3.01 -8.38 -2.99
N VAL A 48 2.57 -8.05 -1.77
CA VAL A 48 3.16 -6.97 -0.96
C VAL A 48 4.62 -7.28 -0.66
N GLU A 49 4.92 -8.46 -0.13
CA GLU A 49 6.29 -8.90 0.16
C GLU A 49 7.18 -8.86 -1.09
N GLU A 50 6.66 -9.30 -2.24
CA GLU A 50 7.39 -9.23 -3.51
C GLU A 50 7.70 -7.77 -3.94
N ILE A 51 6.77 -6.83 -3.74
CA ILE A 51 7.01 -5.42 -4.02
C ILE A 51 8.05 -4.84 -3.06
N GLN A 52 8.01 -5.22 -1.78
CA GLN A 52 8.96 -4.77 -0.77
C GLN A 52 10.38 -5.26 -1.04
N ASP A 53 10.54 -6.54 -1.42
CA ASP A 53 11.83 -7.14 -1.79
C ASP A 53 12.42 -6.50 -3.06
N LYS A 54 11.62 -6.38 -4.12
CA LYS A 54 12.09 -5.86 -5.41
C LYS A 54 12.24 -4.35 -5.45
N PHE A 55 11.44 -3.61 -4.67
CA PHE A 55 11.37 -2.15 -4.71
C PHE A 55 11.39 -1.53 -3.30
N PRO A 56 12.42 -1.78 -2.49
CA PRO A 56 12.51 -1.25 -1.12
C PRO A 56 12.43 0.27 -1.05
N GLN A 57 12.86 0.98 -2.10
CA GLN A 57 12.76 2.44 -2.21
C GLN A 57 11.32 2.96 -2.32
N LEU A 58 10.36 2.09 -2.65
CA LEU A 58 8.93 2.42 -2.72
C LEU A 58 8.17 2.03 -1.46
N PHE A 59 8.85 1.45 -0.48
CA PHE A 59 8.24 1.02 0.78
C PHE A 59 7.44 2.14 1.48
N PRO A 60 7.93 3.38 1.61
CA PRO A 60 7.14 4.46 2.25
C PRO A 60 5.84 4.77 1.50
N TRP A 61 5.88 4.71 0.16
CA TRP A 61 4.70 4.88 -0.68
C TRP A 61 3.73 3.71 -0.52
N LEU A 62 4.24 2.48 -0.47
CA LEU A 62 3.43 1.28 -0.32
C LEU A 62 2.76 1.24 1.06
N ASN A 63 3.51 1.57 2.12
CA ASN A 63 3.04 1.57 3.51
C ASN A 63 1.80 2.45 3.69
N TRP A 64 1.78 3.65 3.11
CA TRP A 64 0.60 4.54 3.14
C TRP A 64 -0.67 3.89 2.58
N TRP A 65 -0.54 3.06 1.55
CA TRP A 65 -1.68 2.35 0.95
C TRP A 65 -2.07 1.09 1.72
N LEU A 66 -1.15 0.50 2.49
CA LEU A 66 -1.39 -0.65 3.35
C LEU A 66 -2.06 -0.27 4.68
N GLU A 67 -2.18 1.02 5.00
CA GLU A 67 -2.90 1.44 6.19
C GLU A 67 -4.36 0.94 6.20
N PRO A 68 -4.88 0.42 7.33
CA PRO A 68 -6.19 -0.21 7.39
C PRO A 68 -7.37 0.58 6.88
N GLU A 69 -7.36 1.88 7.08
CA GLU A 69 -8.38 2.78 6.56
C GLU A 69 -8.38 2.84 5.02
N HIS A 70 -7.21 2.78 4.40
CA HIS A 70 -7.03 2.89 2.95
C HIS A 70 -7.15 1.53 2.27
N ALA A 71 -6.48 0.50 2.79
CA ALA A 71 -6.39 -0.82 2.19
C ALA A 71 -7.77 -1.44 1.99
N ARG A 72 -8.64 -1.42 3.02
CA ARG A 72 -10.02 -1.95 2.97
C ARG A 72 -10.92 -1.26 1.94
N MET A 73 -10.60 -0.03 1.56
CA MET A 73 -11.37 0.77 0.60
C MET A 73 -10.92 0.53 -0.85
N ILE A 74 -9.72 -0.01 -1.04
CA ILE A 74 -9.03 -0.07 -2.33
C ILE A 74 -8.84 -1.52 -2.79
N PHE A 75 -8.51 -2.41 -1.86
CA PHE A 75 -8.18 -3.80 -2.14
C PHE A 75 -9.32 -4.69 -1.67
N ASP A 76 -9.98 -5.37 -2.62
CA ASP A 76 -11.12 -6.23 -2.32
C ASP A 76 -10.76 -7.38 -1.37
N SER A 77 -9.55 -7.95 -1.52
CA SER A 77 -8.98 -8.95 -0.62
C SER A 77 -8.86 -8.49 0.84
N GLN A 78 -8.76 -7.18 1.08
CA GLN A 78 -8.59 -6.59 2.42
C GLN A 78 -9.92 -6.13 3.02
N ARG A 79 -11.03 -6.19 2.26
CA ARG A 79 -12.34 -5.72 2.71
C ARG A 79 -12.97 -6.63 3.77
N THR A 80 -12.68 -7.93 3.71
CA THR A 80 -13.16 -8.95 4.66
C THR A 80 -12.18 -9.20 5.80
N MET A 81 -10.99 -8.59 5.75
CA MET A 81 -9.92 -8.80 6.71
C MET A 81 -10.17 -8.02 8.01
N SER A 82 -9.85 -8.64 9.14
CA SER A 82 -9.87 -7.97 10.45
C SER A 82 -8.68 -6.99 10.55
N ALA A 83 -8.88 -5.82 11.15
CA ALA A 83 -7.85 -4.78 11.25
C ALA A 83 -6.53 -5.26 11.91
N GLU A 84 -6.61 -6.27 12.78
CA GLU A 84 -5.47 -6.91 13.44
C GLU A 84 -4.52 -7.64 12.48
N THR A 85 -5.06 -8.36 11.50
CA THR A 85 -4.26 -9.10 10.52
C THR A 85 -3.53 -8.15 9.58
N LEU A 86 -4.16 -7.03 9.24
CA LEU A 86 -3.55 -6.02 8.38
C LEU A 86 -2.43 -5.24 9.11
N ALA A 87 -2.60 -5.01 10.42
CA ALA A 87 -1.52 -4.48 11.26
C ALA A 87 -0.34 -5.47 11.42
N SER A 88 -0.58 -6.77 11.18
CA SER A 88 0.41 -7.84 11.25
C SER A 88 1.16 -8.09 9.94
N LEU A 89 0.74 -7.47 8.83
CA LEU A 89 1.65 -7.32 7.68
C LEU A 89 2.92 -6.61 8.17
N PRO A 90 4.09 -6.81 7.54
CA PRO A 90 5.32 -6.13 7.92
C PRO A 90 5.21 -4.62 7.66
N CYS A 91 4.46 -3.98 8.55
CA CYS A 91 4.39 -2.57 8.81
C CYS A 91 5.60 -2.34 9.71
N THR A 92 6.73 -1.98 9.10
CA THR A 92 7.80 -1.40 9.90
C THR A 92 7.27 -0.07 10.41
N THR A 93 6.63 -0.14 11.58
CA THR A 93 6.50 0.89 12.61
C THR A 93 6.49 2.32 12.08
N ASN A 94 5.28 2.87 11.97
CA ASN A 94 5.04 4.23 12.44
C ASN A 94 3.73 4.29 13.24
N ALA A 95 3.57 3.32 14.16
CA ALA A 95 2.55 3.34 15.20
C ALA A 95 2.63 4.57 16.14
N GLU A 96 3.59 5.48 15.92
CA GLU A 96 3.76 6.72 16.68
C GLU A 96 3.05 7.96 16.06
N GLU A 97 2.50 7.89 14.84
CA GLU A 97 1.73 9.02 14.26
C GLU A 97 0.20 8.81 14.20
N SER A 98 -0.32 7.80 14.92
CA SER A 98 -1.78 7.68 15.17
C SER A 98 -2.17 8.11 16.59
N MET A 99 -1.39 9.03 17.19
CA MET A 99 -1.72 9.70 18.46
C MET A 99 -2.18 11.16 18.26
N HIS A 100 -2.55 11.56 17.03
CA HIS A 100 -2.98 12.94 16.72
C HIS A 100 -4.42 13.05 16.20
N ASN A 101 -5.36 12.30 16.76
CA ASN A 101 -6.80 12.57 16.57
C ASN A 101 -7.51 13.06 17.85
N THR A 102 -6.78 13.66 18.79
CA THR A 102 -7.35 14.17 20.07
C THR A 102 -7.32 15.69 20.24
N LEU A 103 -7.11 16.49 19.18
CA LEU A 103 -7.11 17.95 19.29
C LEU A 103 -8.17 18.66 18.42
N TYR A 104 -9.43 18.24 18.50
CA TYR A 104 -10.56 19.09 18.11
C TYR A 104 -11.71 19.04 19.12
N HIS A 105 -11.40 19.35 20.39
CA HIS A 105 -12.38 19.80 21.37
C HIS A 105 -11.82 20.96 22.20
N ILE A 106 -11.63 22.12 21.57
CA ILE A 106 -11.71 23.43 22.24
C ILE A 106 -11.85 24.54 21.20
N ALA A 107 -13.09 25.01 21.03
CA ALA A 107 -13.45 26.43 20.90
C ALA A 107 -14.95 26.55 21.16
#